data_AF-A0A2S0WM27-F1
#
_entry.id   AF-A0A2S0WM27-F1
#
_cell.length_a   1.000
_cell.length_b   1.000
_cell.length_c   1.000
_cell.angle_alpha   90.00
_cell.angle_beta   90.00
_cell.angle_gamma   90.00
#
_symmetry.space_group_name_H-M   'P 1'
#
loop_
_entity.id
_entity.type
_entity.pdbx_description
1 polymer ?
#
loop_
_entity_poly.entity_id
_entity_poly.type
_entity_poly.pdbx_seq_one_letter_code
_entity_poly.pdbx_strand_id
1 'polypeptide(L)'
;MLTLTDNAADVVKQITDQVPDSAESGLRISQAGPEQDAGLALTPVDAPQPGDQVVDDGGARVFLDALAAELLGDKVLDAKVEQDGSVQFGLGQQV
;
A
#
# COMPACT_ATOMS: atom_id res chain seq x y z
N MET A 1 -5.79 13.04 -0.43
CA MET A 1 -5.93 11.61 -0.14
C MET A 1 -4.74 10.88 -0.78
N LEU A 2 -4.23 9.77 -0.21
CA LEU A 2 -3.18 8.99 -0.89
C LEU A 2 -3.66 8.61 -2.29
N THR A 3 -2.81 8.84 -3.29
CA THR A 3 -3.09 8.52 -4.69
C THR A 3 -2.16 7.40 -5.13
N LEU A 4 -2.65 6.44 -5.92
CA LEU A 4 -1.83 5.38 -6.49
C LEU A 4 -1.45 5.74 -7.92
N THR A 5 -0.23 5.40 -8.34
CA THR A 5 0.12 5.34 -9.76
C THR A 5 -0.44 4.06 -10.38
N ASP A 6 -0.63 4.05 -11.70
CA ASP A 6 -1.03 2.82 -12.42
C ASP A 6 -0.08 1.65 -12.13
N ASN A 7 1.23 1.95 -12.06
CA ASN A 7 2.27 0.98 -11.76
C ASN A 7 2.15 0.42 -10.33
N ALA A 8 1.85 1.28 -9.35
CA ALA A 8 1.54 0.81 -7.99
C ALA A 8 0.31 -0.08 -7.95
N ALA A 9 -0.75 0.28 -8.67
CA ALA A 9 -1.97 -0.50 -8.73
C ALA A 9 -1.72 -1.90 -9.32
N ASP A 10 -0.99 -1.99 -10.43
CA ASP A 10 -0.63 -3.27 -11.07
C ASP A 10 0.22 -4.16 -10.15
N VAL A 11 1.21 -3.57 -9.46
CA VAL A 11 2.07 -4.30 -8.53
C VAL A 11 1.28 -4.79 -7.31
N VAL A 12 0.41 -3.96 -6.74
CA VAL A 12 -0.45 -4.37 -5.62
C VAL A 12 -1.33 -5.54 -6.04
N LYS A 13 -1.97 -5.47 -7.22
CA LYS A 13 -2.77 -6.57 -7.77
C LYS A 13 -1.95 -7.84 -7.91
N GLN A 14 -0.73 -7.75 -8.45
CA GLN A 14 0.13 -8.92 -8.62
C GLN A 14 0.49 -9.56 -7.26
N ILE A 15 0.69 -8.76 -6.21
CA ILE A 15 0.97 -9.27 -4.85
C ILE A 15 -0.29 -9.92 -4.26
N THR A 16 -1.46 -9.28 -4.39
CA THR A 16 -2.73 -9.82 -3.86
C THR A 16 -3.20 -11.05 -4.63
N ASP A 17 -2.93 -11.14 -5.93
CA ASP A 17 -3.22 -12.32 -6.74
C ASP A 17 -2.43 -13.56 -6.30
N GLN A 18 -1.30 -13.38 -5.59
CA GLN A 18 -0.56 -14.48 -4.97
C GLN A 18 -1.19 -14.95 -3.66
N VAL A 19 -2.17 -14.23 -3.11
CA VAL A 19 -2.92 -14.62 -1.91
C VAL A 19 -4.17 -15.37 -2.35
N PRO A 20 -4.18 -16.72 -2.31
CA PRO A 20 -5.34 -17.49 -2.73
C PRO A 20 -6.54 -17.21 -1.82
N ASP A 21 -7.74 -17.16 -2.42
CA ASP A 21 -9.05 -17.15 -1.74
C ASP A 21 -9.51 -15.85 -1.06
N SER A 22 -8.78 -14.74 -1.19
CA SER A 22 -9.15 -13.48 -0.54
C SER A 22 -9.56 -12.42 -1.57
N ALA A 23 -10.84 -12.39 -1.93
CA ALA A 23 -11.41 -11.30 -2.73
C ALA A 23 -11.27 -9.93 -2.06
N GLU A 24 -11.04 -9.91 -0.74
CA GLU A 24 -10.80 -8.72 0.07
C GLU A 24 -9.31 -8.48 0.35
N SER A 25 -8.41 -9.26 -0.26
CA SER A 25 -6.97 -9.08 -0.05
C SER A 25 -6.49 -7.72 -0.53
N GLY A 26 -5.48 -7.23 0.15
CA GLY A 26 -4.89 -5.93 -0.12
C GLY A 26 -3.53 -5.79 0.53
N LEU A 27 -2.90 -4.65 0.26
CA LEU A 27 -1.63 -4.29 0.86
C LEU A 27 -1.86 -3.31 2.01
N ARG A 28 -1.50 -3.68 3.24
CA ARG A 28 -1.59 -2.80 4.40
C ARG A 28 -0.29 -2.02 4.59
N ILE A 29 -0.42 -0.71 4.79
CA ILE A 29 0.68 0.21 5.11
C ILE A 29 0.52 0.67 6.56
N SER A 30 1.52 0.36 7.37
CA SER A 30 1.60 0.76 8.78
C SER A 30 2.98 1.31 9.10
N GLN A 31 3.16 1.95 10.25
CA GLN A 31 4.50 2.31 10.71
C GLN A 31 5.31 1.03 11.01
N ALA A 32 6.58 0.99 10.59
CA ALA A 32 7.46 -0.16 10.82
C ALA A 32 7.93 -0.28 12.27
N GLY A 33 7.70 0.76 13.09
CA GLY A 33 8.10 0.80 14.49
C GLY A 33 7.41 1.92 15.27
N PRO A 34 7.64 2.00 16.59
CA PRO A 34 7.00 2.98 17.48
C PRO A 34 7.61 4.38 17.39
N GLU A 35 8.72 4.55 16.67
CA GLU A 35 9.38 5.84 16.50
C GLU A 35 8.71 6.64 15.38
N GLN A 36 8.61 7.97 15.54
CA GLN A 36 7.97 8.81 14.52
C GLN A 36 8.72 8.84 13.17
N ASP A 37 10.01 8.47 13.18
CA ASP A 37 10.87 8.30 12.01
C ASP A 37 11.03 6.83 11.60
N ALA A 38 10.35 5.90 12.29
CA ALA A 38 10.30 4.53 11.84
C ALA A 38 9.63 4.53 10.46
N GLY A 39 10.36 4.03 9.46
CA GLY A 39 9.85 3.96 8.08
C GLY A 39 8.50 3.25 7.98
N LEU A 40 7.93 3.22 6.79
CA LEU A 40 6.66 2.52 6.59
C LEU A 40 6.92 1.04 6.29
N ALA A 41 6.12 0.18 6.88
CA ALA A 41 6.06 -1.24 6.58
C ALA A 41 4.85 -1.50 5.69
N LEU A 42 5.07 -2.32 4.65
CA LEU A 42 4.02 -2.80 3.78
C LEU A 42 3.86 -4.29 3.99
N THR A 43 2.63 -4.75 4.18
CA THR A 43 2.34 -6.16 4.47
C THR A 43 1.07 -6.58 3.72
N PRO A 44 1.14 -7.64 2.89
CA PRO A 44 -0.06 -8.20 2.28
C PRO A 44 -0.95 -8.80 3.37
N VAL A 45 -2.24 -8.49 3.32
CA VAL A 45 -3.25 -8.96 4.27
C VAL A 45 -4.49 -9.44 3.53
N ASP A 46 -5.22 -10.38 4.13
CA ASP A 46 -6.44 -10.94 3.55
C ASP A 46 -7.64 -9.98 3.60
N ALA A 47 -7.61 -8.98 4.49
CA ALA A 47 -8.69 -8.04 4.73
C ALA A 47 -8.20 -6.76 5.46
N PRO A 48 -8.92 -5.63 5.35
CA PRO A 48 -8.62 -4.41 6.11
C PRO A 48 -8.89 -4.58 7.61
N GLN A 49 -8.19 -3.79 8.44
CA GLN A 49 -8.49 -3.71 9.88
C GLN A 49 -9.48 -2.58 10.19
N PRO A 50 -10.21 -2.66 11.33
CA PRO A 50 -11.08 -1.57 11.76
C PRO A 50 -10.29 -0.27 11.97
N GLY A 51 -10.70 0.79 11.28
CA GLY A 51 -10.02 2.09 11.31
C GLY A 51 -8.99 2.29 10.20
N ASP A 52 -8.71 1.26 9.39
CA ASP A 52 -7.90 1.43 8.20
C ASP A 52 -8.68 2.24 7.14
N GLN A 53 -7.99 3.19 6.52
CA GLN A 53 -8.49 3.86 5.34
C GLN A 53 -8.20 3.01 4.10
N VAL A 54 -9.26 2.66 3.37
CA VAL A 54 -9.18 1.85 2.16
C VAL A 54 -9.03 2.75 0.94
N VAL A 55 -8.00 2.51 0.16
CA VAL A 55 -7.81 3.10 -1.17
C VAL A 55 -7.92 1.97 -2.19
N ASP A 56 -8.93 2.05 -3.05
CA ASP A 56 -9.13 1.11 -4.16
C ASP A 56 -8.91 1.82 -5.48
N ASP A 57 -8.00 1.27 -6.30
CA ASP A 57 -7.79 1.73 -7.67
C ASP A 57 -7.92 0.57 -8.65
N GLY A 58 -9.11 0.43 -9.23
CA GLY A 58 -9.41 -0.60 -10.22
C GLY A 58 -9.17 -2.03 -9.74
N GLY A 59 -9.39 -2.31 -8.45
CA GLY A 59 -9.16 -3.61 -7.80
C GLY A 59 -7.83 -3.74 -7.05
N ALA A 60 -6.94 -2.75 -7.14
CA ALA A 60 -5.76 -2.66 -6.27
C ALA A 60 -6.16 -2.05 -4.93
N ARG A 61 -6.22 -2.86 -3.87
CA ARG A 61 -6.61 -2.38 -2.54
C ARG A 61 -5.39 -2.12 -1.66
N VAL A 62 -5.32 -0.91 -1.14
CA VAL A 62 -4.32 -0.49 -0.16
C VAL A 62 -5.04 -0.05 1.11
N PHE A 63 -4.62 -0.60 2.24
CA PHE A 63 -5.16 -0.31 3.55
C PHE A 63 -4.17 0.52 4.33
N LEU A 64 -4.58 1.70 4.77
CA LEU A 64 -3.73 2.64 5.50
C LEU A 64 -4.16 2.63 6.96
N ASP A 65 -3.25 2.32 7.87
CA ASP A 65 -3.50 2.59 9.29
C ASP A 65 -3.79 4.09 9.51
N ALA A 66 -4.52 4.45 10.57
CA ALA A 66 -4.90 5.83 10.87
C ALA A 66 -3.71 6.81 10.82
N LEU A 67 -2.56 6.43 11.37
CA LEU A 67 -1.36 7.28 11.32
C LEU A 67 -0.76 7.37 9.92
N ALA A 68 -0.72 6.25 9.19
CA ALA A 68 -0.23 6.23 7.82
C ALA A 68 -1.12 7.06 6.89
N ALA A 69 -2.45 7.02 7.10
CA ALA A 69 -3.41 7.81 6.33
C ALA A 69 -3.18 9.32 6.52
N GLU A 70 -2.86 9.78 7.73
CA GLU A 70 -2.51 11.19 7.98
C GLU A 70 -1.18 11.57 7.32
N LEU A 71 -0.15 10.71 7.38
CA LEU A 71 1.16 10.99 6.80
C LEU A 71 1.16 10.94 5.26
N LEU A 72 0.32 10.08 4.68
CA LEU A 72 0.25 9.80 3.25
C LEU A 72 -0.92 10.50 2.56
N GLY A 73 -1.68 11.30 3.31
CA GLY A 73 -2.87 11.99 2.85
C GLY A 73 -2.64 12.91 1.66
N ASP A 74 -1.42 13.30 1.34
CA ASP A 74 -1.05 14.19 0.22
C ASP A 74 0.12 13.62 -0.61
N LYS A 75 0.29 12.30 -0.56
CA LYS A 75 1.36 11.58 -1.24
C LYS A 75 0.82 10.76 -2.40
N VAL A 76 1.73 10.41 -3.30
CA VAL A 76 1.50 9.44 -4.36
C VAL A 76 2.30 8.19 -4.04
N LEU A 77 1.64 7.04 -4.00
CA LEU A 77 2.28 5.74 -3.89
C LEU A 77 2.64 5.27 -5.29
N ASP A 78 3.93 5.07 -5.52
CA ASP A 78 4.46 4.39 -6.70
C ASP A 78 5.07 3.05 -6.26
N ALA A 79 5.04 2.06 -7.15
CA ALA A 79 5.69 0.78 -6.88
C ALA A 79 6.40 0.31 -8.13
N LYS A 80 7.61 -0.20 -7.99
CA LYS A 80 8.41 -0.67 -9.10
C LYS A 80 8.95 -2.06 -8.81
N VAL A 81 8.86 -2.93 -9.80
CA VAL A 81 9.53 -4.24 -9.75
C VAL A 81 10.97 -4.05 -10.20
N GLU A 82 11.90 -4.41 -9.33
CA GLU A 82 13.32 -4.38 -9.61
C GLU A 82 13.75 -5.59 -10.46
N GLN A 83 14.95 -5.54 -11.01
CA GLN A 83 15.45 -6.55 -11.96
C GLN A 83 15.61 -7.95 -11.34
N ASP A 84 15.73 -8.04 -10.03
CA ASP A 84 15.79 -9.28 -9.26
C ASP A 84 14.40 -9.87 -8.95
N GLY A 85 13.33 -9.18 -9.36
CA GLY A 85 11.95 -9.55 -9.07
C GLY A 85 11.45 -9.05 -7.71
N SER A 86 12.27 -8.32 -6.96
CA SER A 86 11.85 -7.67 -5.72
C SER A 86 10.94 -6.47 -6.04
N VAL A 87 9.95 -6.23 -5.20
CA VAL A 87 9.09 -5.06 -5.32
C VAL A 87 9.60 -3.96 -4.39
N GLN A 88 9.81 -2.77 -4.95
CA GLN A 88 10.14 -1.57 -4.21
C GLN A 88 8.97 -0.57 -4.28
N PHE A 89 8.49 -0.15 -3.12
CA PHE A 89 7.50 0.91 -2.99
C PHE A 89 8.18 2.24 -2.71
N GLY A 90 7.69 3.30 -3.36
CA GLY A 90 8.17 4.66 -3.24
C GLY A 90 7.03 5.63 -2.99
N LEU A 91 7.34 6.73 -2.31
CA LEU A 91 6.41 7.82 -2.07
C LEU A 91 6.86 9.07 -2.81
N GLY A 92 5.99 9.59 -3.65
CA GLY A 92 6.16 10.84 -4.37
C GLY A 92 5.30 11.97 -3.80
N GLN A 93 5.57 13.19 -4.25
CA GLN A 93 4.66 14.31 -4.04
C GLN A 93 3.57 14.29 -5.11
N GLN A 94 2.32 14.55 -4.69
CA GLN A 94 1.22 14.80 -5.61
C GLN A 94 1.44 16.17 -6.25
N VAL A 95 1.67 16.20 -7.57
CA VAL A 95 1.87 17.43 -8.36
C VAL A 95 0.56 17.99 -8.91
#